data_AF-A0A150RN52-F1
#
_entry.id   AF-A0A150RN52-F1
#
_cell.length_a   1.000
_cell.length_b   1.000
_cell.length_c   1.000
_cell.angle_alpha   90.00
_cell.angle_beta   90.00
_cell.angle_gamma   90.00
#
_symmetry.space_group_name_H-M   'P 1'
#
loop_
_entity.id
_entity.type
_entity.pdbx_description
1 polymer ?
#
loop_
_entity_poly.entity_id
_entity_poly.type
_entity_poly.pdbx_seq_one_letter_code
_entity_poly.pdbx_strand_id
1 'polypeptide(L)'
;MQESSSEPTKEPLRRGFAAMEPRRQRQIASKGGKAAHESGRAHEFTPEEARSAGRKGGERVSTDRAHMAAIGRKGGARVSTDRAHMAAIGRKGGARVSRDRAHMAAIGRTGGKSRTKRFDGSGGPAVTGAA
;
A
#
# COMPACT_ATOMS: atom_id res chain seq x y z
N MET A 1 52.06 -27.53 37.52
CA MET A 1 51.53 -28.15 36.28
C MET A 1 50.78 -27.07 35.50
N GLN A 2 50.80 -27.17 34.18
CA GLN A 2 50.64 -26.09 33.19
C GLN A 2 49.48 -25.10 33.38
N GLU A 3 49.80 -23.85 33.11
CA GLU A 3 48.92 -22.71 32.83
C GLU A 3 48.31 -22.92 31.43
N SER A 4 46.98 -23.06 31.35
CA SER A 4 46.28 -23.38 30.10
C SER A 4 45.91 -22.10 29.34
N SER A 5 46.73 -21.77 28.34
CA SER A 5 46.51 -20.70 27.37
C SER A 5 45.27 -20.97 26.51
N SER A 6 44.21 -20.16 26.64
CA SER A 6 43.07 -20.19 25.72
C SER A 6 43.33 -19.25 24.53
N GLU A 7 43.42 -19.79 23.32
CA GLU A 7 43.58 -19.00 22.10
C GLU A 7 42.31 -18.16 21.79
N PRO A 8 42.45 -16.89 21.36
CA PRO A 8 41.32 -16.09 20.92
C PRO A 8 40.86 -16.51 19.52
N THR A 9 39.62 -17.02 19.42
CA THR A 9 38.95 -17.28 18.14
C THR A 9 38.85 -15.98 17.33
N LYS A 10 39.54 -15.88 16.19
CA LYS A 10 39.44 -14.74 15.26
C LYS A 10 38.01 -14.68 14.69
N GLU A 11 37.16 -13.82 15.27
CA GLU A 11 35.93 -13.43 14.58
C GLU A 11 36.29 -12.74 13.27
N PRO A 12 35.62 -13.07 12.14
CA PRO A 12 35.86 -12.38 10.89
C PRO A 12 35.43 -10.92 11.04
N LEU A 13 36.43 -10.03 11.09
CA LEU A 13 36.24 -8.58 11.10
C LEU A 13 35.28 -8.20 9.96
N ARG A 14 34.15 -7.57 10.31
CA ARG A 14 33.19 -7.04 9.33
C ARG A 14 33.93 -6.08 8.40
N ARG A 15 34.00 -6.40 7.11
CA ARG A 15 34.67 -5.58 6.08
C ARG A 15 33.72 -5.31 4.91
N GLY A 16 34.04 -4.29 4.13
CA GLY A 16 33.32 -3.97 2.89
C GLY A 16 31.98 -3.27 3.10
N PHE A 17 31.10 -3.37 2.10
CA PHE A 17 29.86 -2.58 2.01
C PHE A 17 28.87 -2.87 3.15
N ALA A 18 28.88 -4.08 3.71
CA ALA A 18 28.02 -4.49 4.82
C ALA A 18 28.53 -3.99 6.19
N ALA A 19 29.81 -3.65 6.30
CA ALA A 19 30.42 -3.11 7.52
C ALA A 19 30.30 -1.58 7.62
N MET A 20 29.83 -0.92 6.55
CA MET A 20 29.69 0.52 6.46
C MET A 20 28.47 1.03 7.24
N GLU A 21 28.53 2.29 7.68
CA GLU A 21 27.40 2.96 8.32
C GLU A 21 26.15 3.00 7.38
N PRO A 22 24.93 2.73 7.89
CA PRO A 22 23.74 2.53 7.04
C PRO A 22 23.39 3.72 6.14
N ARG A 23 23.58 4.96 6.60
CA ARG A 23 23.31 6.14 5.76
C ARG A 23 24.29 6.21 4.60
N ARG A 24 25.58 5.97 4.85
CA ARG A 24 26.60 5.92 3.80
C ARG A 24 26.35 4.79 2.81
N GLN A 25 25.93 3.61 3.28
CA GLN A 25 25.54 2.49 2.43
C GLN A 25 24.37 2.87 1.49
N ARG A 26 23.30 3.47 2.04
CA ARG A 26 22.15 3.94 1.25
C ARG A 26 22.53 5.03 0.26
N GLN A 27 23.43 5.94 0.62
CA GLN A 27 23.92 6.97 -0.30
C GLN A 27 24.67 6.36 -1.49
N ILE A 28 25.56 5.39 -1.25
CA ILE A 28 26.29 4.73 -2.33
C ILE A 28 25.34 3.90 -3.20
N ALA A 29 24.42 3.16 -2.61
CA ALA A 29 23.40 2.41 -3.36
C ALA A 29 22.53 3.34 -4.24
N SER A 30 22.11 4.48 -3.68
CA SER A 30 21.34 5.50 -4.40
C SER A 30 22.14 6.09 -5.57
N LYS A 31 23.41 6.46 -5.35
CA LYS A 31 24.30 6.97 -6.41
C LYS A 31 24.55 5.91 -7.50
N GLY A 32 24.78 4.66 -7.12
CA GLY A 32 24.99 3.56 -8.06
C GLY A 32 23.77 3.29 -8.94
N GLY A 33 22.56 3.32 -8.36
CA GLY A 33 21.32 3.17 -9.12
C GLY A 33 21.11 4.30 -10.12
N LYS A 34 21.36 5.56 -9.73
CA LYS A 34 21.28 6.71 -10.63
C LYS A 34 22.30 6.63 -11.76
N ALA A 35 23.56 6.34 -11.42
CA ALA A 35 24.62 6.19 -12.40
C ALA A 35 24.34 5.06 -13.41
N ALA A 36 23.73 3.95 -12.98
CA ALA A 36 23.35 2.87 -13.87
C ALA A 36 22.29 3.29 -14.91
N HIS A 37 21.32 4.11 -14.51
CA HIS A 37 20.35 4.71 -15.43
C HIS A 37 21.01 5.76 -16.33
N GLU A 38 21.78 6.69 -15.76
CA GLU A 38 22.47 7.75 -16.53
C GLU A 38 23.44 7.18 -17.57
N SER A 39 24.11 6.05 -17.27
CA SER A 39 25.03 5.38 -18.19
C SER A 39 24.35 4.42 -19.18
N GLY A 40 23.02 4.30 -19.17
CA GLY A 40 22.27 3.40 -20.05
C GLY A 40 22.50 1.91 -19.79
N ARG A 41 23.12 1.55 -18.67
CA ARG A 41 23.35 0.15 -18.27
C ARG A 41 22.14 -0.49 -17.58
N ALA A 42 21.26 0.34 -17.03
CA ALA A 42 20.01 -0.11 -16.43
C ALA A 42 18.92 -0.32 -17.48
N HIS A 43 17.99 -1.24 -17.19
CA HIS A 43 16.80 -1.44 -18.01
C HIS A 43 15.90 -0.20 -17.98
N GLU A 44 15.56 0.34 -19.14
CA GLU A 44 14.56 1.38 -19.28
C GLU A 44 13.21 0.76 -19.61
N PHE A 45 12.21 1.05 -18.79
CA PHE A 45 10.86 0.55 -19.03
C PHE A 45 10.17 1.39 -20.09
N THR A 46 9.67 0.74 -21.12
CA THR A 46 8.71 1.36 -22.03
C THR A 46 7.40 1.65 -21.28
N PRO A 47 6.60 2.63 -21.73
CA PRO A 47 5.29 2.91 -21.14
C PRO A 47 4.35 1.70 -21.13
N GLU A 48 4.48 0.80 -22.12
CA GLU A 48 3.70 -0.42 -22.22
C GLU A 48 4.12 -1.46 -21.17
N GLU A 49 5.41 -1.67 -20.98
CA GLU A 49 5.94 -2.55 -19.94
C GLU A 49 5.58 -2.06 -18.54
N ALA A 50 5.70 -0.75 -18.28
CA ALA A 50 5.30 -0.16 -17.01
C ALA A 50 3.81 -0.40 -16.72
N ARG A 51 2.96 -0.30 -17.75
CA ARG A 51 1.52 -0.58 -17.64
C ARG A 51 1.25 -2.06 -17.40
N SER A 52 1.93 -2.95 -18.11
CA SER A 52 1.80 -4.41 -17.94
C SER A 52 2.24 -4.85 -16.55
N ALA A 53 3.39 -4.37 -16.08
CA ALA A 53 3.90 -4.62 -14.74
C ALA A 53 2.95 -4.08 -13.66
N GLY A 54 2.43 -2.86 -13.85
CA GLY A 54 1.43 -2.27 -12.96
C GLY A 54 0.14 -3.09 -12.89
N ARG A 55 -0.34 -3.59 -14.05
CA ARG A 55 -1.51 -4.47 -14.11
C ARG A 55 -1.27 -5.78 -13.36
N LYS A 56 -0.15 -6.45 -13.62
CA LYS A 56 0.22 -7.72 -12.95
C LYS A 56 0.39 -7.55 -11.44
N GLY A 57 1.00 -6.44 -11.01
CA GLY A 57 1.10 -6.09 -9.60
C GLY A 57 -0.27 -5.84 -8.97
N GLY A 58 -1.13 -5.08 -9.65
CA GLY A 58 -2.49 -4.81 -9.21
C GLY A 58 -3.35 -6.06 -9.11
N GLU A 59 -3.24 -6.98 -10.06
CA GLU A 59 -3.93 -8.28 -10.07
C GLU A 59 -3.50 -9.15 -8.88
N ARG A 60 -2.20 -9.19 -8.57
CA ARG A 60 -1.70 -9.94 -7.41
C ARG A 60 -2.26 -9.40 -6.10
N VAL A 61 -2.26 -8.07 -5.94
CA VAL A 61 -2.66 -7.41 -4.69
C VAL A 61 -4.19 -7.33 -4.53
N SER A 62 -4.96 -7.32 -5.63
CA SER A 62 -6.42 -7.18 -5.59
C SER A 62 -7.16 -8.40 -5.06
N THR A 63 -6.50 -9.55 -4.97
CA THR A 63 -7.07 -10.79 -4.41
C THR A 63 -7.43 -10.65 -2.92
N ASP A 64 -6.69 -9.83 -2.16
CA ASP A 64 -6.96 -9.60 -0.74
C ASP A 64 -7.78 -8.30 -0.55
N ARG A 65 -9.09 -8.47 -0.38
CA ARG A 65 -10.02 -7.38 -0.11
C ARG A 65 -9.73 -6.66 1.20
N ALA A 66 -9.30 -7.36 2.26
CA ALA A 66 -9.04 -6.78 3.56
C ALA A 66 -7.79 -5.87 3.50
N HIS A 67 -6.75 -6.33 2.82
CA HIS A 67 -5.55 -5.56 2.55
C HIS A 67 -5.84 -4.33 1.68
N MET A 68 -6.62 -4.48 0.61
CA MET A 68 -7.02 -3.35 -0.25
C MET A 68 -7.83 -2.31 0.52
N ALA A 69 -8.73 -2.74 1.41
CA ALA A 69 -9.47 -1.83 2.28
C ALA A 69 -8.53 -1.10 3.27
N ALA A 70 -7.52 -1.78 3.82
CA ALA A 70 -6.55 -1.18 4.72
C ALA A 70 -5.67 -0.13 4.02
N ILE A 71 -5.18 -0.42 2.81
CA ILE A 71 -4.44 0.54 1.97
C ILE A 71 -5.33 1.75 1.65
N GLY A 72 -6.57 1.51 1.23
CA GLY A 72 -7.54 2.56 0.92
C GLY A 72 -7.80 3.49 2.12
N ARG A 73 -8.02 2.92 3.31
CA ARG A 73 -8.17 3.70 4.55
C ARG A 73 -6.93 4.54 4.87
N LYS A 74 -5.73 3.94 4.78
CA LYS A 74 -4.46 4.62 5.06
C LYS A 74 -4.18 5.74 4.05
N GLY A 75 -4.49 5.51 2.77
CA GLY A 75 -4.41 6.52 1.72
C GLY A 75 -5.39 7.66 1.97
N GLY A 76 -6.65 7.34 2.26
CA GLY A 76 -7.69 8.31 2.57
C GLY A 76 -7.32 9.19 3.77
N ALA A 77 -6.87 8.59 4.87
CA ALA A 77 -6.49 9.32 6.09
C ALA A 77 -5.36 10.35 5.87
N ARG A 78 -4.45 10.10 4.93
CA ARG A 78 -3.36 11.04 4.61
C ARG A 78 -3.84 12.29 3.87
N VAL A 79 -4.92 12.18 3.12
CA VAL A 79 -5.39 13.26 2.23
C VAL A 79 -6.70 13.87 2.74
N SER A 80 -7.41 13.22 3.68
CA SER A 80 -8.75 13.59 4.14
C SER A 80 -8.84 14.88 4.95
N THR A 81 -7.72 15.52 5.28
CA THR A 81 -7.70 16.75 6.08
C THR A 81 -8.29 17.94 5.33
N ASP A 82 -8.16 17.98 4.00
CA ASP A 82 -8.69 19.06 3.17
C ASP A 82 -10.02 18.65 2.51
N ARG A 83 -11.12 19.05 3.14
CA ARG A 83 -12.49 18.80 2.64
C ARG A 83 -12.78 19.53 1.33
N ALA A 84 -12.21 20.72 1.11
CA ALA A 84 -12.43 21.49 -0.11
C ALA A 84 -11.73 20.84 -1.31
N HIS A 85 -10.50 20.38 -1.12
CA HIS A 85 -9.75 19.59 -2.10
C HIS A 85 -10.44 18.25 -2.40
N MET A 86 -10.92 17.55 -1.37
CA MET A 86 -11.70 16.31 -1.54
C MET A 86 -12.96 16.53 -2.37
N ALA A 87 -13.70 17.61 -2.11
CA ALA A 87 -14.87 17.97 -2.90
C ALA A 87 -14.49 18.30 -4.35
N ALA A 88 -13.38 18.99 -4.60
CA ALA A 88 -12.91 19.29 -5.96
C ALA A 88 -12.52 18.03 -6.75
N ILE A 89 -11.80 17.09 -6.12
CA ILE A 89 -11.48 15.79 -6.72
C ILE A 89 -12.75 15.00 -6.99
N GLY A 90 -13.67 14.95 -6.02
CA GLY A 90 -14.96 14.28 -6.15
C GLY A 90 -15.79 14.83 -7.31
N ARG A 91 -15.88 16.15 -7.46
CA ARG A 91 -16.55 16.81 -8.59
C ARG A 91 -15.89 16.48 -9.93
N LYS A 92 -14.56 16.53 -10.01
CA LYS A 92 -13.79 16.23 -11.23
C LYS A 92 -13.90 14.76 -11.64
N GLY A 93 -13.86 13.85 -10.67
CA GLY A 93 -14.08 12.42 -10.87
C GLY A 93 -15.51 12.13 -11.30
N GLY A 94 -16.49 12.74 -10.62
CA GLY A 94 -17.91 12.66 -10.96
C GLY A 94 -18.18 13.09 -12.39
N ALA A 95 -17.70 14.26 -12.81
CA ALA A 95 -17.89 14.77 -14.17
C ALA A 95 -17.29 13.86 -15.26
N ARG A 96 -16.17 13.17 -14.97
CA ARG A 96 -15.56 12.21 -15.91
C ARG A 96 -16.44 10.97 -16.12
N VAL A 97 -17.09 10.49 -15.06
CA VAL A 97 -17.81 9.22 -15.07
C VAL A 97 -19.33 9.43 -15.31
N SER A 98 -19.88 10.62 -15.00
CA SER A 98 -21.34 10.89 -14.97
C SER A 98 -21.98 11.24 -16.30
N ARG A 99 -21.31 11.02 -17.44
CA ARG A 99 -21.93 11.27 -18.75
C ARG A 99 -23.16 10.38 -18.99
N ASP A 100 -23.29 9.29 -18.24
CA ASP A 100 -24.45 8.41 -18.24
C ASP A 100 -25.12 8.35 -16.85
N ARG A 101 -26.31 8.96 -16.75
CA ARG A 101 -27.12 9.02 -15.53
C ARG A 101 -27.74 7.66 -15.16
N ALA A 102 -28.05 6.83 -16.15
CA ALA A 102 -28.64 5.51 -15.94
C ALA A 102 -27.59 4.54 -15.38
N HIS A 103 -26.38 4.56 -15.92
CA HIS A 103 -25.23 3.81 -15.40
C HIS A 103 -24.87 4.24 -13.97
N MET A 104 -24.89 5.55 -13.67
CA MET A 104 -24.67 6.05 -12.31
C MET A 104 -25.73 5.56 -11.31
N ALA A 105 -27.00 5.55 -11.69
CA ALA A 105 -28.06 5.02 -10.85
C ALA A 105 -27.91 3.51 -10.60
N ALA A 106 -27.39 2.74 -11.56
CA ALA A 106 -27.11 1.31 -11.38
C ALA A 106 -25.97 1.05 -10.37
N ILE A 107 -24.87 1.81 -10.45
CA ILE A 107 -23.74 1.73 -9.51
C ILE A 107 -24.17 2.20 -8.10
N GLY A 108 -24.91 3.29 -8.01
CA GLY A 108 -25.43 3.79 -6.72
C GLY A 108 -26.31 2.77 -6.00
N ARG A 109 -27.18 2.07 -6.74
CA ARG A 109 -28.05 1.01 -6.21
C ARG A 109 -27.25 -0.21 -5.71
N THR A 110 -26.21 -0.63 -6.42
CA THR A 110 -25.36 -1.77 -6.00
C THR A 110 -24.46 -1.41 -4.81
N GLY A 111 -23.92 -0.20 -4.78
CA GLY A 111 -23.18 0.34 -3.63
C GLY A 111 -24.03 0.50 -2.37
N GLY A 112 -25.31 0.91 -2.51
CA GLY A 112 -26.26 1.04 -1.40
C GLY A 112 -26.68 -0.30 -0.78
N LYS A 113 -26.93 -1.32 -1.61
CA LYS A 113 -27.28 -2.70 -1.16
C LYS A 113 -26.19 -3.35 -0.29
N SER A 114 -24.93 -2.92 -0.41
CA SER A 114 -23.82 -3.48 0.36
C SER A 114 -23.81 -3.01 1.82
N ARG A 115 -24.56 -1.96 2.18
CA ARG A 115 -24.67 -1.45 3.56
C ARG A 115 -25.89 -1.98 4.32
N THR A 116 -26.95 -2.39 3.63
CA THR A 116 -28.22 -2.79 4.28
C THR A 116 -28.28 -4.26 4.69
N LYS A 117 -27.32 -5.11 4.29
CA LYS A 117 -27.24 -6.53 4.73
C LYS A 117 -26.65 -6.75 6.13
N ARG A 118 -26.44 -5.71 6.94
CA ARG A 118 -26.01 -5.84 8.36
C ARG A 118 -27.05 -5.33 9.36
N PHE A 119 -28.32 -5.28 8.96
CA PHE A 119 -29.42 -4.89 9.85
C PHE A 119 -30.73 -5.56 9.41
N ASP A 120 -30.75 -6.89 9.32
CA ASP A 120 -31.99 -7.66 9.41
C ASP A 120 -32.30 -7.90 10.89
N GLY A 121 -33.17 -7.06 11.43
CA GLY A 121 -33.61 -7.09 12.82
C GLY A 121 -34.25 -8.42 13.22
N SER A 122 -33.45 -9.32 13.76
CA SER A 122 -33.91 -10.46 14.55
C SER A 122 -33.08 -10.57 15.83
N GLY A 123 -33.74 -10.45 16.98
CA GLY A 123 -33.23 -10.87 18.28
C GLY A 123 -32.59 -9.78 19.16
N GLY A 124 -33.41 -9.01 19.87
CA GLY A 124 -33.02 -8.39 21.14
C GLY A 124 -33.90 -8.96 22.26
N PRO A 125 -33.34 -9.45 23.39
CA PRO A 125 -34.12 -10.14 24.42
C PRO A 125 -35.05 -9.17 25.15
N ALA A 126 -36.30 -9.59 25.34
CA ALA A 126 -37.26 -8.93 26.19
C ALA A 126 -36.78 -8.96 27.64
N VAL A 127 -36.50 -7.80 28.22
CA VAL A 127 -36.27 -7.64 29.66
C VAL A 127 -37.64 -7.62 30.36
N THR A 128 -38.00 -8.72 31.00
CA THR A 128 -39.15 -8.78 31.92
C THR A 128 -38.76 -8.11 33.23
N GLY A 129 -39.29 -6.91 33.49
CA GLY A 129 -39.25 -6.25 34.79
C GLY A 129 -40.48 -6.64 35.60
N ALA A 130 -40.23 -7.25 36.75
CA ALA A 130 -41.23 -7.61 37.76
C ALA A 130 -41.80 -6.37 38.48
N ALA A 131 -43.06 -6.48 38.88
CA ALA A 131 -43.63 -5.85 40.07
C ALA A 131 -44.51 -6.90 40.76
#